data_AF-A0AAN9Y1C0-F1
#
_entry.id   AF-A0AAN9Y1C0-F1
#
_cell.length_a   1.000
_cell.length_b   1.000
_cell.length_c   1.000
_cell.angle_alpha   90.00
_cell.angle_beta   90.00
_cell.angle_gamma   90.00
#
_symmetry.space_group_name_H-M   'P 1'
#
loop_
_entity.id
_entity.type
_entity.pdbx_description
1 polymer ?
#
loop_
_entity_poly.entity_id
_entity_poly.type
_entity_poly.pdbx_seq_one_letter_code
_entity_poly.pdbx_strand_id
1 'polypeptide(L)'
;MKRNLNQSLKRNLEPDRDILNVTRRIAENISPDETFYILNVEDVLLKVNNWRRKLPRVTPYYAVKSNAHPTLLRILSALGVCFDCASKAEIKTVLSLGVHPSRIIFANPTKLPSHLEYAAEQNVNTTTADGEVELYRIKQLHPTAKY
;
A
#
# COMPACT_ATOMS: atom_id res chain seq x y z
N MET A 1 -17.64 -49.02 -2.22
CA MET A 1 -18.12 -47.80 -2.92
C MET A 1 -17.87 -46.55 -2.04
N LYS A 2 -16.60 -46.20 -1.78
CA LYS A 2 -16.19 -45.06 -0.92
C LYS A 2 -14.92 -44.37 -1.45
N ARG A 3 -14.88 -44.09 -2.75
CA ARG A 3 -13.90 -43.19 -3.37
C ARG A 3 -14.72 -42.16 -4.15
N ASN A 4 -14.73 -40.90 -3.70
CA ASN A 4 -14.93 -39.70 -4.55
C ASN A 4 -15.39 -38.41 -3.82
N LEU A 5 -15.53 -38.37 -2.49
CA LEU A 5 -15.86 -37.09 -1.84
C LEU A 5 -14.62 -36.24 -1.50
N ASN A 6 -13.56 -36.87 -0.95
CA ASN A 6 -12.35 -36.16 -0.52
C ASN A 6 -11.47 -35.63 -1.67
N GLN A 7 -11.58 -36.20 -2.88
CA GLN A 7 -10.78 -35.79 -4.03
C GLN A 7 -11.39 -34.58 -4.75
N SER A 8 -12.72 -34.48 -4.76
CA SER A 8 -13.46 -33.32 -5.28
C SER A 8 -13.34 -32.10 -4.37
N LEU A 9 -13.27 -32.30 -3.04
CA LEU A 9 -13.01 -31.23 -2.08
C LEU A 9 -11.56 -30.71 -2.18
N LYS A 10 -10.57 -31.57 -2.45
CA LYS A 10 -9.17 -31.16 -2.67
C LYS A 10 -8.96 -30.36 -3.97
N ARG A 11 -9.72 -30.66 -5.04
CA ARG A 11 -9.62 -29.90 -6.31
C ARG A 11 -10.07 -28.44 -6.18
N ASN A 12 -10.95 -28.14 -5.23
CA ASN A 12 -11.44 -26.78 -4.98
C ASN A 12 -10.54 -25.96 -4.03
N LEU A 13 -9.42 -26.53 -3.56
CA LEU A 13 -8.51 -25.90 -2.60
C LEU A 13 -7.12 -25.63 -3.17
N GLU A 14 -6.84 -26.06 -4.41
CA GLU A 14 -5.65 -25.61 -5.13
C GLU A 14 -6.00 -24.27 -5.79
N PRO A 15 -5.36 -23.15 -5.42
CA PRO A 15 -5.58 -21.89 -6.10
C PRO A 15 -5.16 -22.07 -7.56
N ASP A 16 -6.11 -21.89 -8.47
CA ASP A 16 -5.87 -21.89 -9.90
C ASP A 16 -4.86 -20.77 -10.21
N ARG A 17 -3.60 -21.15 -10.45
CA ARG A 17 -2.50 -20.20 -10.67
C ARG A 17 -2.58 -19.52 -12.03
N ASP A 18 -3.43 -20.02 -12.93
CA ASP A 18 -3.64 -19.42 -14.22
C ASP A 18 -4.64 -18.26 -14.11
N ILE A 19 -4.10 -17.06 -14.17
CA ILE A 19 -4.86 -15.81 -14.15
C ILE A 19 -5.96 -15.79 -15.23
N LEU A 20 -5.76 -16.45 -16.37
CA LEU A 20 -6.73 -16.48 -17.46
C LEU A 20 -7.95 -17.32 -17.08
N ASN A 21 -7.74 -18.44 -16.38
CA ASN A 21 -8.85 -19.28 -15.92
C ASN A 21 -9.66 -18.59 -14.82
N VAL A 22 -8.99 -17.93 -13.88
CA VAL A 22 -9.66 -17.12 -12.86
C VAL A 22 -10.45 -15.98 -13.50
N THR A 23 -9.86 -15.28 -14.47
CA THR A 23 -10.52 -14.18 -15.20
C THR A 23 -11.75 -14.67 -15.93
N ARG A 24 -11.64 -15.77 -16.70
CA ARG A 24 -12.77 -16.36 -17.44
C ARG A 24 -13.90 -16.74 -16.50
N ARG A 25 -13.58 -17.42 -15.39
CA ARG A 25 -14.57 -17.83 -14.39
C ARG A 25 -15.30 -16.64 -13.78
N ILE A 26 -14.62 -15.55 -13.46
CA ILE A 26 -15.29 -14.35 -12.93
C ILE A 26 -16.17 -13.72 -14.01
N ALA A 27 -15.65 -13.58 -15.24
CA ALA A 27 -16.37 -12.99 -16.37
C ALA A 27 -17.66 -13.74 -16.72
N GLU A 28 -17.68 -15.08 -16.57
CA GLU A 28 -18.88 -15.91 -16.78
C GLU A 28 -19.96 -15.72 -15.70
N ASN A 29 -19.63 -15.12 -14.56
CA ASN A 29 -20.52 -15.01 -13.39
C ASN A 29 -20.91 -13.56 -13.03
N ILE A 30 -20.52 -12.57 -13.83
CA ILE A 30 -20.90 -11.17 -13.65
C ILE A 30 -21.77 -10.68 -14.80
N SER A 31 -22.49 -9.58 -14.59
CA SER A 31 -23.26 -8.95 -15.67
C SER A 31 -22.33 -8.46 -16.79
N PRO A 32 -22.76 -8.46 -18.07
CA PRO A 32 -22.00 -7.85 -19.17
C PRO A 32 -21.64 -6.38 -18.95
N ASP A 33 -22.42 -5.66 -18.14
CA ASP A 33 -22.19 -4.25 -17.81
C ASP A 33 -21.33 -4.05 -16.53
N GLU A 34 -20.90 -5.13 -15.88
CA GLU A 34 -20.05 -5.10 -14.70
C GLU A 34 -18.57 -5.26 -15.06
N THR A 35 -17.71 -4.56 -14.30
CA THR A 35 -16.25 -4.67 -14.44
C THR A 35 -15.64 -5.12 -13.12
N PHE A 36 -14.47 -5.74 -13.20
CA PHE A 36 -13.76 -6.24 -12.03
C PHE A 36 -12.25 -6.06 -12.17
N TYR A 37 -11.58 -6.08 -11.02
CA TYR A 37 -10.13 -6.08 -10.92
C TYR A 37 -9.66 -7.37 -10.28
N ILE A 38 -8.49 -7.87 -10.72
CA ILE A 38 -7.79 -8.96 -10.04
C ILE A 38 -6.53 -8.42 -9.39
N LEU A 39 -6.40 -8.64 -8.08
CA LEU A 39 -5.19 -8.38 -7.32
C LEU A 39 -4.41 -9.69 -7.14
N ASN A 40 -3.27 -9.82 -7.83
CA ASN A 40 -2.37 -10.97 -7.63
C ASN A 40 -1.50 -10.75 -6.38
N VAL A 41 -1.91 -11.36 -5.26
CA VAL A 41 -1.20 -11.25 -3.98
C VAL A 41 0.17 -11.95 -4.02
N GLU A 42 0.30 -13.08 -4.73
CA GLU A 42 1.57 -13.80 -4.86
C GLU A 42 2.63 -12.94 -5.56
N ASP A 43 2.24 -12.23 -6.63
CA ASP A 43 3.14 -11.31 -7.34
C ASP A 43 3.61 -10.14 -6.45
N VAL A 44 2.73 -9.57 -5.62
CA VAL A 44 3.11 -8.55 -4.63
C VAL A 44 4.16 -9.09 -3.66
N LEU A 45 3.96 -10.31 -3.12
CA LEU A 45 4.91 -10.96 -2.22
C LEU A 45 6.27 -11.18 -2.90
N LEU A 46 6.27 -11.71 -4.11
CA LEU A 46 7.48 -11.97 -4.88
C LEU A 46 8.25 -10.67 -5.17
N LYS A 47 7.56 -9.59 -5.52
CA LYS A 47 8.17 -8.27 -5.77
C LYS A 47 8.81 -7.68 -4.51
N VAL A 48 8.12 -7.72 -3.37
CA VAL A 48 8.68 -7.26 -2.08
C VAL A 48 9.91 -8.07 -1.69
N ASN A 49 9.85 -9.40 -1.81
CA ASN A 49 10.98 -10.28 -1.50
C ASN A 49 12.16 -10.04 -2.46
N ASN A 50 11.88 -9.84 -3.75
CA ASN A 50 12.92 -9.56 -4.73
C ASN A 50 13.59 -8.21 -4.48
N TRP A 51 12.84 -7.17 -4.07
CA TRP A 51 13.40 -5.89 -3.65
C TRP A 51 14.37 -6.07 -2.48
N ARG A 52 13.94 -6.75 -1.42
CA ARG A 52 14.78 -7.00 -0.23
C ARG A 52 16.05 -7.76 -0.55
N ARG A 53 15.96 -8.76 -1.44
CA ARG A 53 17.11 -9.56 -1.87
C ARG A 53 18.10 -8.75 -2.71
N LYS A 54 17.60 -7.94 -3.65
CA LYS A 54 18.45 -7.19 -4.59
C LYS A 54 18.96 -5.87 -4.02
N LEU A 55 18.24 -5.25 -3.09
CA LEU A 55 18.53 -3.96 -2.48
C LEU A 55 18.46 -4.05 -0.95
N PRO A 56 19.33 -4.87 -0.30
CA PRO A 56 19.22 -5.17 1.13
C PRO A 56 19.45 -3.95 2.05
N ARG A 57 20.06 -2.88 1.53
CA ARG A 57 20.31 -1.62 2.26
C ARG A 57 19.27 -0.54 1.97
N VAL A 58 18.27 -0.81 1.14
CA VAL A 58 17.26 0.18 0.71
C VAL A 58 15.89 -0.25 1.19
N THR A 59 15.34 0.49 2.16
CA THR A 59 13.98 0.29 2.64
C THR A 59 12.96 0.75 1.59
N PRO A 60 12.02 -0.10 1.15
CA PRO A 60 10.99 0.32 0.20
C PRO A 60 9.92 1.18 0.89
N TYR A 61 9.62 2.32 0.28
CA TYR A 61 8.46 3.16 0.60
C TYR A 61 7.49 3.11 -0.58
N TYR A 62 6.31 2.54 -0.38
CA TYR A 62 5.29 2.44 -1.41
C TYR A 62 4.52 3.75 -1.53
N ALA A 63 4.51 4.34 -2.74
CA ALA A 63 3.74 5.54 -3.04
C ALA A 63 2.24 5.23 -3.07
N VAL A 64 1.50 5.71 -2.07
CA VAL A 64 0.07 5.41 -1.91
C VAL A 64 -0.76 5.91 -3.11
N LYS A 65 -0.38 7.07 -3.66
CA LYS A 65 -0.99 7.66 -4.87
C LYS A 65 -1.03 6.72 -6.09
N SER A 66 -0.13 5.73 -6.16
CA SER A 66 -0.08 4.79 -7.28
C SER A 66 -1.26 3.82 -7.26
N ASN A 67 -1.64 3.32 -6.08
CA ASN A 67 -2.85 2.52 -5.87
C ASN A 67 -3.19 2.47 -4.38
N ALA A 68 -4.22 3.21 -3.97
CA ALA A 68 -4.65 3.32 -2.58
C ALA A 68 -5.64 2.21 -2.15
N HIS A 69 -5.76 1.12 -2.92
CA HIS A 69 -6.72 0.07 -2.63
C HIS A 69 -6.45 -0.56 -1.24
N PRO A 70 -7.42 -0.57 -0.30
CA PRO A 70 -7.18 -0.95 1.09
C PRO A 70 -6.56 -2.35 1.26
N THR A 71 -6.96 -3.32 0.44
CA THR A 71 -6.40 -4.68 0.47
C THR A 71 -4.90 -4.70 0.14
N LEU A 72 -4.47 -3.92 -0.86
CA LEU A 72 -3.05 -3.84 -1.23
C LEU A 72 -2.25 -3.18 -0.11
N LEU A 73 -2.74 -2.06 0.43
CA LEU A 73 -2.07 -1.36 1.53
C LEU A 73 -1.95 -2.25 2.78
N ARG A 74 -2.99 -3.04 3.11
CA ARG A 74 -2.95 -4.02 4.20
C ARG A 74 -1.88 -5.09 3.99
N ILE A 75 -1.80 -5.65 2.78
CA ILE A 75 -0.77 -6.64 2.42
C ILE A 75 0.63 -6.04 2.57
N LEU A 76 0.86 -4.86 1.99
CA LEU A 76 2.16 -4.17 2.07
C LEU A 76 2.53 -3.83 3.52
N SER A 77 1.57 -3.36 4.32
CA SER A 77 1.75 -3.08 5.75
C SER A 77 2.18 -4.33 6.52
N ALA A 78 1.47 -5.44 6.33
CA ALA A 78 1.75 -6.74 6.94
C ALA A 78 3.11 -7.30 6.52
N LEU A 79 3.54 -6.99 5.30
CA LEU A 79 4.88 -7.36 4.81
C LEU A 79 5.99 -6.48 5.36
N GLY A 80 5.68 -5.40 6.09
CA GLY A 80 6.68 -4.49 6.64
C GLY A 80 7.17 -3.42 5.65
N VAL A 81 6.46 -3.18 4.55
CA VAL A 81 6.77 -2.10 3.59
C VAL A 81 6.41 -0.75 4.21
N CYS A 82 7.23 0.28 3.98
CA CYS A 82 6.94 1.63 4.45
C CYS A 82 6.08 2.38 3.41
N PHE A 83 5.56 3.57 3.74
CA PHE A 83 4.62 4.29 2.88
C PHE A 83 5.08 5.71 2.59
N ASP A 84 5.00 6.06 1.33
CA ASP A 84 5.14 7.43 0.84
C ASP A 84 3.73 7.99 0.60
N CYS A 85 3.37 9.00 1.38
CA CYS A 85 2.09 9.67 1.33
C CYS A 85 2.25 11.09 0.78
N ALA A 86 1.33 11.52 -0.07
CA ALA A 86 1.27 12.84 -0.67
C ALA A 86 0.10 13.70 -0.14
N SER A 87 -0.76 13.16 0.73
CA SER A 87 -1.90 13.91 1.28
C SER A 87 -2.27 13.50 2.71
N LYS A 88 -3.01 14.38 3.40
CA LYS A 88 -3.63 14.08 4.70
C LYS A 88 -4.51 12.83 4.66
N ALA A 89 -5.24 12.62 3.57
CA ALA A 89 -6.10 11.45 3.40
C ALA A 89 -5.29 10.15 3.32
N GLU A 90 -4.17 10.16 2.60
CA GLU A 90 -3.28 9.00 2.50
C GLU A 90 -2.61 8.68 3.84
N ILE A 91 -2.11 9.70 4.56
CA ILE A 91 -1.56 9.52 5.91
C ILE A 91 -2.62 8.89 6.82
N LYS A 92 -3.84 9.42 6.82
CA LYS A 92 -4.95 8.89 7.62
C LYS A 92 -5.27 7.44 7.28
N THR A 93 -5.32 7.10 5.99
CA THR A 93 -5.57 5.73 5.52
C THR A 93 -4.45 4.79 5.96
N VAL A 94 -3.18 5.18 5.86
CA VAL A 94 -2.07 4.30 6.26
C VAL A 94 -2.04 4.11 7.78
N LEU A 95 -2.26 5.17 8.56
CA LEU A 95 -2.33 5.10 10.02
C LEU A 95 -3.51 4.24 10.50
N SER A 96 -4.66 4.28 9.83
CA SER A 96 -5.82 3.46 10.21
C SER A 96 -5.59 1.95 10.04
N LEU A 97 -4.56 1.56 9.28
CA LEU A 97 -4.10 0.18 9.16
C LEU A 97 -3.15 -0.25 10.30
N GLY A 98 -2.93 0.61 11.31
CA GLY A 98 -2.03 0.35 12.43
C GLY A 98 -0.54 0.51 12.08
N VAL A 99 -0.22 1.18 10.97
CA VAL A 99 1.18 1.46 10.59
C VAL A 99 1.75 2.51 11.54
N HIS A 100 2.92 2.22 12.11
CA HIS A 100 3.61 3.17 12.97
C HIS A 100 4.03 4.44 12.18
N PRO A 101 3.84 5.67 12.70
CA PRO A 101 4.15 6.91 11.98
C PRO A 101 5.58 7.01 11.43
N SER A 102 6.55 6.38 12.09
CA SER A 102 7.96 6.35 11.63
C SER A 102 8.17 5.60 10.31
N ARG A 103 7.19 4.83 9.84
CA ARG A 103 7.19 4.13 8.55
C ARG A 103 6.53 4.95 7.44
N ILE A 104 6.18 6.21 7.70
CA ILE A 104 5.54 7.10 6.74
C ILE A 104 6.49 8.25 6.41
N ILE A 105 6.61 8.57 5.13
CA ILE A 105 7.19 9.83 4.65
C ILE A 105 6.05 10.65 4.05
N PHE A 106 5.98 11.94 4.39
CA PHE A 106 5.08 12.89 3.73
C PHE A 106 5.83 13.61 2.59
N ALA A 107 5.78 13.08 1.37
CA ALA A 107 6.51 13.61 0.21
C ALA A 107 5.59 14.24 -0.85
N ASN A 108 4.99 15.38 -0.51
CA ASN A 108 4.30 16.24 -1.48
C ASN A 108 5.10 17.53 -1.73
N PRO A 109 5.41 17.94 -2.97
CA PRO A 109 6.12 19.20 -3.25
C PRO A 109 5.43 20.48 -2.78
N THR A 110 4.10 20.44 -2.61
CA THR A 110 3.27 21.62 -2.30
C THR A 110 2.37 21.35 -1.10
N LYS A 111 2.97 21.17 0.08
CA LYS A 111 2.23 20.82 1.30
C LYS A 111 1.32 21.96 1.75
N LEU A 112 0.03 21.64 1.89
CA LEU A 112 -0.93 22.55 2.52
C LEU A 112 -0.63 22.68 4.02
N PRO A 113 -0.80 23.87 4.63
CA PRO A 113 -0.63 24.06 6.06
C PRO A 113 -1.38 23.03 6.92
N SER A 114 -2.65 22.79 6.63
CA SER A 114 -3.50 21.83 7.35
C SER A 114 -3.05 20.36 7.21
N HIS A 115 -2.25 20.04 6.18
CA HIS A 115 -1.67 18.71 6.02
C HIS A 115 -0.39 18.57 6.85
N LEU A 116 0.42 19.63 6.94
CA LEU A 116 1.60 19.67 7.80
C LEU A 116 1.24 19.60 9.28
N GLU A 117 0.24 20.38 9.70
CA GLU A 117 -0.30 20.34 11.07
C GLU A 117 -0.79 18.93 11.42
N TYR A 118 -1.55 18.29 10.52
CA TYR A 118 -2.00 16.92 10.74
C TYR A 118 -0.84 15.92 10.81
N ALA A 119 0.18 16.05 9.94
CA ALA A 119 1.37 15.20 10.01
C ALA A 119 2.10 15.37 11.36
N ALA A 120 2.16 16.59 11.89
CA ALA A 120 2.71 16.87 13.21
C ALA A 120 1.88 16.23 14.33
N GLU A 121 0.56 16.42 14.33
CA GLU A 121 -0.37 15.82 15.31
C GLU A 121 -0.25 14.28 15.36
N GLN A 122 0.00 13.65 14.21
CA GLN A 122 0.12 12.19 14.10
C GLN A 122 1.56 11.68 14.24
N ASN A 123 2.53 12.55 14.55
CA ASN A 123 3.96 12.21 14.68
C ASN A 123 4.57 11.62 13.39
N VAL A 124 4.04 11.97 12.22
CA VAL A 124 4.68 11.68 10.92
C VAL A 124 5.75 12.74 10.69
N ASN A 125 6.96 12.42 11.15
CA ASN A 125 8.03 13.41 11.24
C ASN A 125 8.89 13.48 9.97
N THR A 126 8.96 12.42 9.17
CA THR A 126 9.80 12.43 7.96
C THR A 126 9.04 13.06 6.80
N THR A 127 9.63 14.10 6.20
CA THR A 127 9.04 14.85 5.09
C THR A 127 10.12 15.19 4.06
N THR A 128 9.72 15.65 2.88
CA THR A 128 10.63 16.28 1.91
C THR A 128 10.40 17.79 1.89
N ALA A 129 11.26 18.54 1.20
CA ALA A 129 11.00 19.92 0.83
C ALA A 129 11.66 20.24 -0.52
N ASP A 130 10.95 20.96 -1.38
CA ASP A 130 11.43 21.31 -2.73
C ASP A 130 11.78 22.81 -2.88
N GLY A 131 11.66 23.60 -1.80
CA GLY A 131 12.05 25.01 -1.81
C GLY A 131 12.11 25.67 -0.43
N GLU A 132 12.74 26.84 -0.37
CA GLU A 132 12.99 27.59 0.86
C GLU A 132 11.69 28.00 1.59
N VAL A 133 10.69 28.47 0.83
CA VAL A 133 9.37 28.83 1.36
C VAL A 133 8.69 27.65 2.05
N GLU A 134 8.87 26.45 1.51
CA GLU A 134 8.32 25.23 2.11
C GLU A 134 9.06 24.87 3.41
N LEU A 135 10.38 25.02 3.46
CA LEU A 135 11.18 24.82 4.66
C LEU A 135 10.73 25.73 5.81
N TYR A 136 10.50 27.03 5.56
CA TYR A 136 9.99 27.94 6.59
C TYR A 136 8.62 27.50 7.10
N ARG A 137 7.74 27.06 6.21
CA ARG A 137 6.41 26.57 6.58
C ARG A 137 6.48 25.27 7.39
N ILE A 138 7.33 24.32 6.99
CA ILE A 138 7.59 23.09 7.74
C ILE A 138 8.12 23.45 9.13
N LYS A 139 9.11 24.34 9.24
CA LYS A 139 9.68 24.76 10.53
C LYS A 139 8.64 25.40 11.45
N GLN A 140 7.72 26.18 10.89
CA GLN A 140 6.66 26.86 11.65
C GLN A 140 5.57 25.89 12.13
N LEU A 141 5.10 24.99 11.26
CA LEU A 141 3.91 24.17 11.51
C LEU A 141 4.23 22.77 12.03
N HIS A 142 5.43 22.26 11.72
CA HIS A 142 5.92 20.95 12.15
C HIS A 142 7.40 21.03 12.56
N PRO A 143 7.71 21.72 13.68
CA PRO A 143 9.08 22.02 14.09
C PRO A 143 9.95 20.79 14.39
N THR A 144 9.32 19.63 14.62
CA THR A 144 9.98 18.33 14.85
C THR A 144 10.19 17.50 13.58
N ALA A 145 9.77 18.01 12.42
CA ALA A 145 9.96 17.34 11.15
C ALA A 145 11.45 17.13 10.83
N LYS A 146 11.75 16.01 10.18
CA LYS A 146 13.04 15.65 9.61
C LYS A 146 12.89 15.71 8.09
N TYR A 147 13.73 16.52 7.45
CA TYR A 147 13.75 16.77 6.01
C TYR A 147 15.18 16.76 5.48
#